data_AF-A0AB35UPN2-F1
#
_entry.id   AF-A0AB35UPN2-F1
#
_cell.length_a   1.000
_cell.length_b   1.000
_cell.length_c   1.000
_cell.angle_alpha   90.00
_cell.angle_beta   90.00
_cell.angle_gamma   90.00
#
_symmetry.space_group_name_H-M   'P 1'
#
loop_
_entity.id
_entity.type
_entity.pdbx_description
1 polymer ?
#
loop_
_entity_poly.entity_id
_entity_poly.type
_entity_poly.pdbx_seq_one_letter_code
_entity_poly.pdbx_strand_id
1 'polypeptide(L)'
;MSIYYHDQLCLNCLCGSIENAKEILEVMEGHALIGLLSTAYENEAAAVSAMLTYQNALNGHISVGLGGGNPAQWQKVAHIAKELKPAHVNQLFTAVGYTRALCPDAHINALVSPSGTCGLVKVSVGPLSQQAEPALIPISTAIAMIREMGGNSLKFFPMQGLTRRDELMAVAEAAAKADLILEPTGGITTDNLEEILRMLLNAGVKKIIPHVYTSIMDEHGVTRISEVKKIAEIFKKLL
;
A
#
# COMPACT_ATOMS: atom_id res chain seq x y z
N MET A 1 -14.99 -10.97 6.60
CA MET A 1 -15.57 -9.75 5.98
C MET A 1 -14.55 -9.19 5.02
N SER A 2 -14.96 -8.59 3.90
CA SER A 2 -14.05 -7.93 2.96
C SER A 2 -13.36 -6.75 3.66
N ILE A 3 -12.05 -6.54 3.46
CA ILE A 3 -11.34 -5.34 3.95
C ILE A 3 -11.77 -4.06 3.19
N TYR A 4 -12.58 -4.20 2.15
CA TYR A 4 -13.01 -3.10 1.29
C TYR A 4 -14.40 -2.60 1.66
N TYR A 5 -14.52 -1.29 1.87
CA TYR A 5 -15.77 -0.55 1.93
C TYR A 5 -16.45 -0.62 0.55
N HIS A 6 -17.69 -1.13 0.53
CA HIS A 6 -18.48 -1.40 -0.69
C HIS A 6 -17.69 -2.13 -1.79
N ASP A 7 -16.82 -3.07 -1.38
CA ASP A 7 -15.93 -3.84 -2.26
C ASP A 7 -14.97 -3.02 -3.15
N GLN A 8 -14.76 -1.73 -2.86
CA GLN A 8 -13.96 -0.83 -3.68
C GLN A 8 -12.83 -0.10 -2.94
N LEU A 9 -13.05 0.44 -1.73
CA LEU A 9 -12.05 1.28 -1.04
C LEU A 9 -11.56 0.64 0.26
N CYS A 10 -10.26 0.66 0.51
CA CYS A 10 -9.70 0.24 1.81
C CYS A 10 -8.57 1.19 2.19
N LEU A 11 -8.66 1.84 3.35
CA LEU A 11 -7.56 2.70 3.81
C LEU A 11 -6.32 1.86 4.14
N ASN A 12 -5.12 2.36 3.87
CA ASN A 12 -3.92 1.85 4.50
C ASN A 12 -3.16 3.02 5.16
N CYS A 13 -2.98 2.94 6.47
CA CYS A 13 -2.36 3.98 7.28
C CYS A 13 -1.48 3.38 8.37
N LEU A 14 -0.64 4.20 9.01
CA LEU A 14 0.16 3.78 10.16
C LEU A 14 -0.62 3.96 11.46
N CYS A 15 -0.08 3.50 12.58
CA CYS A 15 -0.61 3.73 13.92
C CYS A 15 0.53 3.98 14.91
N GLY A 16 0.25 4.69 16.01
CA GLY A 16 1.20 4.90 17.11
C GLY A 16 1.18 3.80 18.18
N SER A 17 0.08 3.06 18.30
CA SER A 17 -0.12 1.98 19.28
C SER A 17 -1.23 1.01 18.85
N ILE A 18 -1.42 -0.08 19.60
CA ILE A 18 -2.53 -1.02 19.40
C ILE A 18 -3.88 -0.33 19.64
N GLU A 19 -3.98 0.53 20.66
CA GLU A 19 -5.19 1.30 20.97
C GLU A 19 -5.52 2.23 19.82
N ASN A 20 -4.53 2.97 19.30
CA ASN A 20 -4.72 3.83 18.15
C ASN A 20 -5.15 3.03 16.91
N ALA A 21 -4.58 1.85 16.68
CA ALA A 21 -4.99 0.94 15.60
C ALA A 21 -6.44 0.46 15.73
N LYS A 22 -6.90 0.16 16.95
CA LYS A 22 -8.30 -0.23 17.22
C LYS A 22 -9.26 0.93 16.93
N GLU A 23 -8.92 2.14 17.37
CA GLU A 23 -9.73 3.34 17.09
C GLU A 23 -9.82 3.63 15.58
N ILE A 24 -8.71 3.45 14.84
CA ILE A 24 -8.73 3.57 13.36
C ILE A 24 -9.72 2.57 12.76
N LEU A 25 -9.63 1.29 13.13
CA LEU A 25 -10.51 0.25 12.60
C LEU A 25 -11.96 0.49 12.97
N GLU A 26 -12.25 0.99 14.17
CA GLU A 26 -13.60 1.35 14.59
C GLU A 26 -14.18 2.46 13.70
N VAL A 27 -13.44 3.55 13.49
CA VAL A 27 -13.89 4.66 12.63
C VAL A 27 -14.07 4.24 11.17
N MET A 28 -13.21 3.35 10.69
CA MET A 28 -13.26 2.83 9.32
C MET A 28 -14.19 1.62 9.16
N GLU A 29 -14.92 1.21 10.20
CA GLU A 29 -15.82 0.05 10.19
C GLU A 29 -15.11 -1.25 9.73
N GLY A 30 -13.83 -1.38 10.07
CA GLY A 30 -12.95 -2.50 9.66
C GLY A 30 -12.34 -2.37 8.26
N HIS A 31 -12.68 -1.32 7.49
CA HIS A 31 -12.21 -1.11 6.12
C HIS A 31 -10.87 -0.36 6.04
N ALA A 32 -9.91 -0.80 6.87
CA ALA A 32 -8.55 -0.29 6.89
C ALA A 32 -7.52 -1.39 7.16
N LEU A 33 -6.31 -1.14 6.68
CA LEU A 33 -5.12 -1.94 6.92
C LEU A 33 -4.12 -1.11 7.74
N ILE A 34 -3.68 -1.66 8.87
CA ILE A 34 -2.77 -1.00 9.79
C ILE A 34 -1.33 -1.36 9.43
N GLY A 35 -0.61 -0.39 8.89
CA GLY A 35 0.78 -0.53 8.45
C GLY A 35 1.76 -0.67 9.62
N LEU A 36 2.48 -1.79 9.66
CA LEU A 36 3.54 -2.05 10.64
C LEU A 36 4.88 -2.18 9.91
N LEU A 37 5.85 -1.34 10.26
CA LEU A 37 7.07 -1.15 9.48
C LEU A 37 8.21 -2.06 9.98
N SER A 38 8.83 -2.82 9.08
CA SER A 38 9.97 -3.68 9.43
C SER A 38 11.21 -2.90 9.90
N THR A 39 11.37 -1.65 9.44
CA THR A 39 12.45 -0.75 9.88
C THR A 39 12.37 -0.36 11.35
N ALA A 40 11.20 -0.50 11.99
CA ALA A 40 11.05 -0.19 13.41
C ALA A 40 11.70 -1.24 14.32
N TYR A 41 12.20 -2.35 13.76
CA TYR A 41 12.73 -3.48 14.50
C TYR A 41 14.12 -3.88 14.01
N GLU A 42 15.01 -4.15 14.96
CA GLU A 42 16.40 -4.53 14.68
C GLU A 42 16.50 -5.79 13.83
N ASN A 43 15.69 -6.82 14.14
CA ASN A 43 15.71 -8.12 13.47
C ASN A 43 14.30 -8.70 13.26
N GLU A 44 14.23 -9.80 12.51
CA GLU A 44 12.98 -10.49 12.16
C GLU A 44 12.23 -11.01 13.39
N ALA A 45 12.92 -11.63 14.35
CA ALA A 45 12.30 -12.20 15.54
C ALA A 45 11.63 -11.12 16.41
N ALA A 46 12.29 -9.97 16.59
CA ALA A 46 11.73 -8.82 17.30
C ALA A 46 10.48 -8.28 16.58
N ALA A 47 10.53 -8.16 15.25
CA ALA A 47 9.39 -7.71 14.46
C ALA A 47 8.20 -8.67 14.55
N VAL A 48 8.43 -9.98 14.37
CA VAL A 48 7.37 -11.00 14.47
C VAL A 48 6.74 -11.00 15.85
N SER A 49 7.55 -10.98 16.91
CA SER A 49 7.05 -10.94 18.29
C SER A 49 6.15 -9.73 18.54
N ALA A 50 6.59 -8.53 18.14
CA ALA A 50 5.81 -7.32 18.31
C ALA A 50 4.55 -7.30 17.42
N MET A 51 4.69 -7.56 16.13
CA MET A 51 3.57 -7.50 15.18
C MET A 51 2.54 -8.61 15.41
N LEU A 52 2.90 -9.74 16.01
CA LEU A 52 1.94 -10.78 16.40
C LEU A 52 0.93 -10.25 17.43
N THR A 53 1.34 -9.35 18.34
CA THR A 53 0.40 -8.72 19.28
C THR A 53 -0.64 -7.86 18.55
N TYR A 54 -0.23 -7.12 17.52
CA TYR A 54 -1.12 -6.35 16.65
C TYR A 54 -2.01 -7.28 15.81
N GLN A 55 -1.45 -8.32 15.19
CA GLN A 55 -2.18 -9.31 14.41
C GLN A 55 -3.36 -9.89 15.21
N ASN A 56 -3.10 -10.30 16.46
CA ASN A 56 -4.11 -10.85 17.36
C ASN A 56 -5.14 -9.79 17.80
N ALA A 57 -4.69 -8.58 18.12
CA ALA A 57 -5.57 -7.51 18.60
C ALA A 57 -6.48 -6.92 17.51
N LEU A 58 -6.07 -7.04 16.24
CA LEU A 58 -6.72 -6.40 15.09
C LEU A 58 -7.36 -7.41 14.13
N ASN A 59 -7.48 -8.67 14.53
CA ASN A 59 -8.05 -9.76 13.72
C ASN A 59 -7.42 -9.84 12.31
N GLY A 60 -6.10 -9.66 12.22
CA GLY A 60 -5.36 -9.77 10.97
C GLY A 60 -5.39 -8.56 10.04
N HIS A 61 -6.03 -7.44 10.42
CA HIS A 61 -6.06 -6.19 9.63
C HIS A 61 -4.73 -5.42 9.63
N ILE A 62 -3.60 -6.13 9.57
CA ILE A 62 -2.27 -5.53 9.48
C ILE A 62 -1.75 -5.56 8.05
N SER A 63 -0.92 -4.58 7.75
CA SER A 63 -0.16 -4.44 6.51
C SER A 63 1.33 -4.42 6.84
N VAL A 64 2.05 -5.52 6.58
CA VAL A 64 3.50 -5.54 6.80
C VAL A 64 4.18 -4.63 5.79
N GLY A 65 4.97 -3.67 6.27
CA GLY A 65 5.53 -2.58 5.49
C GLY A 65 7.05 -2.53 5.50
N LEU A 66 7.64 -2.08 4.39
CA LEU A 66 9.09 -1.87 4.26
C LEU A 66 9.60 -0.70 5.11
N GLY A 67 8.81 0.37 5.28
CA GLY A 67 9.27 1.66 5.83
C GLY A 67 9.83 2.57 4.74
N GLY A 68 9.02 3.54 4.28
CA GLY A 68 9.41 4.49 3.23
C GLY A 68 9.74 3.87 1.87
N GLY A 69 9.35 2.61 1.63
CA GLY A 69 9.78 1.85 0.44
C GLY A 69 11.24 1.42 0.47
N ASN A 70 11.88 1.39 1.65
CA ASN A 70 13.30 1.04 1.80
C ASN A 70 13.58 -0.35 1.23
N PRO A 71 14.36 -0.44 0.14
CA PRO A 71 14.53 -1.70 -0.56
C PRO A 71 15.41 -2.69 0.20
N ALA A 72 16.19 -2.27 1.20
CA ALA A 72 16.98 -3.17 2.04
C ALA A 72 16.11 -4.10 2.90
N GLN A 73 14.82 -3.80 3.06
CA GLN A 73 13.91 -4.51 3.96
C GLN A 73 13.15 -5.66 3.30
N TRP A 74 13.32 -5.88 2.00
CA TRP A 74 12.48 -6.79 1.22
C TRP A 74 12.42 -8.22 1.78
N GLN A 75 13.56 -8.77 2.24
CA GLN A 75 13.63 -10.11 2.83
C GLN A 75 12.96 -10.17 4.19
N LYS A 76 13.30 -9.22 5.07
CA LYS A 76 12.73 -9.12 6.42
C LYS A 76 11.20 -9.03 6.34
N VAL A 77 10.65 -8.24 5.42
CA VAL A 77 9.20 -8.17 5.18
C VAL A 77 8.61 -9.52 4.76
N ALA A 78 9.25 -10.22 3.81
CA ALA A 78 8.76 -11.52 3.35
C ALA A 78 8.77 -12.58 4.45
N HIS A 79 9.81 -12.61 5.28
CA HIS A 79 9.92 -13.54 6.41
C HIS A 79 8.92 -13.21 7.54
N ILE A 80 8.74 -11.93 7.87
CA ILE A 80 7.71 -11.51 8.84
C ILE A 80 6.32 -11.93 8.33
N ALA A 81 6.02 -11.68 7.05
CA ALA A 81 4.72 -12.02 6.47
C ALA A 81 4.44 -13.52 6.48
N LYS A 82 5.47 -14.36 6.28
CA LYS A 82 5.36 -15.82 6.34
C LYS A 82 4.88 -16.30 7.71
N GLU A 83 5.41 -15.73 8.79
CA GLU A 83 5.07 -16.10 10.16
C GLU A 83 3.69 -15.56 10.56
N LEU A 84 3.37 -14.32 10.19
CA LEU A 84 2.16 -13.63 10.65
C LEU A 84 0.92 -13.89 9.79
N LYS A 85 1.09 -14.20 8.51
CA LYS A 85 0.02 -14.32 7.50
C LYS A 85 -0.92 -13.10 7.53
N PRO A 86 -0.40 -11.88 7.30
CA PRO A 86 -1.18 -10.64 7.40
C PRO A 86 -2.19 -10.52 6.25
N ALA A 87 -3.20 -9.66 6.41
CA ALA A 87 -4.13 -9.34 5.33
C ALA A 87 -3.42 -8.67 4.13
N HIS A 88 -2.31 -7.97 4.35
CA HIS A 88 -1.59 -7.24 3.31
C HIS A 88 -0.07 -7.20 3.53
N VAL A 89 0.68 -7.21 2.44
CA VAL A 89 2.15 -7.14 2.42
C VAL A 89 2.59 -6.12 1.37
N ASN A 90 3.43 -5.17 1.79
CA ASN A 90 4.07 -4.23 0.87
C ASN A 90 5.37 -4.83 0.34
N GLN A 91 5.57 -4.83 -0.97
CA GLN A 91 6.80 -5.38 -1.54
C GLN A 91 7.32 -4.59 -2.74
N LEU A 92 8.62 -4.65 -2.95
CA LEU A 92 9.29 -4.16 -4.16
C LEU A 92 8.89 -5.02 -5.36
N PHE A 93 8.80 -4.42 -6.55
CA PHE A 93 8.53 -5.15 -7.80
C PHE A 93 9.33 -6.44 -7.93
N THR A 94 10.65 -6.39 -7.70
CA THR A 94 11.57 -7.53 -7.87
C THR A 94 11.47 -8.61 -6.80
N ALA A 95 10.71 -8.40 -5.72
CA ALA A 95 10.61 -9.31 -4.59
C ALA A 95 9.22 -9.95 -4.43
N VAL A 96 8.25 -9.58 -5.28
CA VAL A 96 6.87 -10.10 -5.22
C VAL A 96 6.83 -11.63 -5.31
N GLY A 97 7.51 -12.22 -6.29
CA GLY A 97 7.52 -13.67 -6.50
C GLY A 97 8.11 -14.44 -5.32
N TYR A 98 9.17 -13.90 -4.71
CA TYR A 98 9.76 -14.48 -3.50
C TYR A 98 8.78 -14.44 -2.34
N THR A 99 8.11 -13.30 -2.12
CA THR A 99 7.09 -13.17 -1.06
C THR A 99 5.90 -14.09 -1.31
N ARG A 100 5.41 -14.19 -2.54
CA ARG A 100 4.30 -15.10 -2.90
C ARG A 100 4.64 -16.56 -2.61
N ALA A 101 5.85 -17.00 -2.94
CA ALA A 101 6.28 -18.37 -2.68
C ALA A 101 6.26 -18.72 -1.17
N LEU A 102 6.57 -17.76 -0.30
CA LEU A 102 6.50 -17.93 1.15
C LEU A 102 5.10 -17.72 1.71
N CYS A 103 4.28 -16.89 1.06
CA CYS A 103 2.98 -16.41 1.51
C CYS A 103 1.92 -16.65 0.42
N PRO A 104 1.48 -17.90 0.19
CA PRO A 104 0.65 -18.26 -0.96
C PRO A 104 -0.71 -17.54 -1.00
N ASP A 105 -1.26 -17.15 0.16
CA ASP A 105 -2.59 -16.55 0.27
C ASP A 105 -2.58 -15.03 0.55
N ALA A 106 -1.41 -14.42 0.70
CA ALA A 106 -1.32 -13.01 1.10
C ALA A 106 -1.76 -12.05 -0.02
N HIS A 107 -2.31 -10.89 0.33
CA HIS A 107 -2.39 -9.76 -0.60
C HIS A 107 -1.03 -9.08 -0.67
N ILE A 108 -0.39 -9.08 -1.85
CA ILE A 108 0.96 -8.53 -2.05
C ILE A 108 0.89 -7.43 -3.09
N ASN A 109 1.29 -6.21 -2.71
CA ASN A 109 1.50 -5.14 -3.68
C ASN A 109 2.87 -5.21 -4.35
N ALA A 110 2.95 -4.59 -5.51
CA ALA A 110 4.20 -4.41 -6.24
C ALA A 110 4.51 -2.92 -6.38
N LEU A 111 5.55 -2.46 -5.69
CA LEU A 111 6.01 -1.08 -5.78
C LEU A 111 6.57 -0.81 -7.18
N VAL A 112 6.00 0.19 -7.86
CA VAL A 112 6.56 0.81 -9.06
C VAL A 112 6.58 2.32 -8.86
N SER A 113 7.48 3.02 -9.54
CA SER A 113 7.63 4.47 -9.42
C SER A 113 7.21 5.22 -10.68
N PRO A 114 6.81 6.51 -10.54
CA PRO A 114 6.71 7.41 -11.68
C PRO A 114 8.02 7.40 -12.48
N SER A 115 7.90 7.53 -13.80
CA SER A 115 9.04 7.55 -14.73
C SER A 115 9.36 8.96 -15.23
N GLY A 116 8.41 9.90 -15.09
CA GLY A 116 8.43 11.19 -15.77
C GLY A 116 7.83 11.13 -17.19
N THR A 117 7.33 9.98 -17.63
CA THR A 117 6.70 9.78 -18.95
C THR A 117 5.39 9.00 -18.79
N CYS A 118 4.28 9.60 -19.21
CA CYS A 118 2.97 8.93 -19.17
C CYS A 118 2.99 7.63 -19.98
N GLY A 119 2.39 6.58 -19.42
CA GLY A 119 2.40 5.24 -20.04
C GLY A 119 3.58 4.35 -19.65
N LEU A 120 4.63 4.91 -19.02
CA LEU A 120 5.79 4.17 -18.53
C LEU A 120 5.92 4.24 -17.01
N VAL A 121 6.34 3.13 -16.40
CA VAL A 121 6.68 3.06 -14.98
C VAL A 121 8.09 2.55 -14.78
N LYS A 122 8.75 3.02 -13.72
CA LYS A 122 10.05 2.52 -13.30
C LYS A 122 9.88 1.31 -12.38
N VAL A 123 10.44 0.17 -12.77
CA VAL A 123 10.38 -1.09 -11.99
C VAL A 123 11.70 -1.46 -11.31
N SER A 124 12.79 -0.76 -11.64
CA SER A 124 14.10 -0.90 -11.01
C SER A 124 14.14 -0.23 -9.62
N VAL A 125 13.36 -0.79 -8.70
CA VAL A 125 13.17 -0.29 -7.32
C VAL A 125 13.78 -1.20 -6.26
N GLY A 126 14.51 -2.25 -6.68
CA GLY A 126 15.19 -3.20 -5.83
C GLY A 126 16.49 -2.65 -5.25
N PRO A 127 17.11 -3.32 -4.26
CA PRO A 127 18.32 -2.84 -3.61
C PRO A 127 19.49 -2.62 -4.57
N LEU A 128 19.66 -3.51 -5.55
CA LEU A 128 20.67 -3.42 -6.60
C LEU A 128 20.15 -2.63 -7.82
N SER A 129 18.93 -2.93 -8.28
CA SER A 129 18.40 -2.34 -9.52
C SER A 129 18.15 -0.84 -9.43
N GLN A 130 17.90 -0.29 -8.23
CA GLN A 130 17.79 1.16 -8.05
C GLN A 130 19.10 1.92 -8.33
N GLN A 131 20.25 1.25 -8.29
CA GLN A 131 21.58 1.82 -8.55
C GLN A 131 22.03 1.62 -10.00
N ALA A 132 21.25 0.89 -10.80
CA ALA A 132 21.52 0.62 -12.20
C ALA A 132 20.76 1.60 -13.11
N GLU A 133 20.95 1.45 -14.43
CA GLU A 133 20.15 2.16 -15.42
C GLU A 133 18.64 1.93 -15.15
N PRO A 134 17.81 2.98 -15.10
CA PRO A 134 16.39 2.83 -14.80
C PRO A 134 15.66 1.92 -15.80
N ALA A 135 15.04 0.86 -15.30
CA ALA A 135 14.17 0.01 -16.10
C ALA A 135 12.78 0.66 -16.22
N LEU A 136 12.59 1.42 -17.29
CA LEU A 136 11.31 2.06 -17.63
C LEU A 136 10.56 1.18 -18.63
N ILE A 137 9.38 0.70 -18.26
CA ILE A 137 8.59 -0.21 -19.09
C ILE A 137 7.14 0.25 -19.22
N PRO A 138 6.41 -0.16 -20.28
CA PRO A 138 4.98 0.10 -20.38
C PRO A 138 4.22 -0.42 -19.16
N ILE A 139 3.22 0.35 -18.71
CA ILE A 139 2.41 -0.02 -17.54
C ILE A 139 1.75 -1.38 -17.73
N SER A 140 1.23 -1.67 -18.94
CA SER A 140 0.63 -2.97 -19.25
C SER A 140 1.61 -4.14 -19.08
N THR A 141 2.88 -3.96 -19.47
CA THR A 141 3.93 -4.95 -19.26
C THR A 141 4.24 -5.13 -17.78
N ALA A 142 4.34 -4.03 -17.02
CA ALA A 142 4.54 -4.12 -15.58
C ALA A 142 3.40 -4.88 -14.89
N ILE A 143 2.14 -4.62 -15.26
CA ILE A 143 0.97 -5.32 -14.73
C ILE A 143 1.04 -6.83 -15.04
N ALA A 144 1.41 -7.22 -16.26
CA ALA A 144 1.55 -8.62 -16.62
C ALA A 144 2.62 -9.32 -15.75
N MET A 145 3.79 -8.70 -15.60
CA MET A 145 4.87 -9.22 -14.76
C MET A 145 4.47 -9.31 -13.28
N ILE A 146 3.72 -8.32 -12.77
CA ILE A 146 3.18 -8.36 -11.39
C ILE A 146 2.32 -9.60 -11.20
N ARG A 147 1.45 -9.93 -12.17
CA ARG A 147 0.61 -11.14 -12.12
C ARG A 147 1.41 -12.43 -12.20
N GLU A 148 2.41 -12.49 -13.08
CA GLU A 148 3.30 -13.66 -13.19
C GLU A 148 4.06 -13.93 -11.89
N MET A 149 4.46 -12.86 -11.18
CA MET A 149 5.05 -12.96 -9.84
C MET A 149 4.02 -13.25 -8.73
N GLY A 150 2.72 -13.25 -9.05
CA GLY A 150 1.63 -13.48 -8.10
C GLY A 150 1.30 -12.26 -7.23
N GLY A 151 1.62 -11.05 -7.65
CA GLY A 151 1.17 -9.81 -7.00
C GLY A 151 -0.32 -9.53 -7.29
N ASN A 152 -0.97 -8.83 -6.37
CA ASN A 152 -2.40 -8.52 -6.42
C ASN A 152 -2.68 -7.08 -6.86
N SER A 153 -1.73 -6.18 -6.60
CA SER A 153 -1.91 -4.74 -6.76
C SER A 153 -0.63 -4.05 -7.21
N LEU A 154 -0.80 -2.87 -7.81
CA LEU A 154 0.29 -1.97 -8.17
C LEU A 154 0.34 -0.84 -7.14
N LYS A 155 1.45 -0.73 -6.41
CA LYS A 155 1.72 0.39 -5.52
C LYS A 155 2.49 1.48 -6.26
N PHE A 156 1.83 2.59 -6.55
CA PHE A 156 2.43 3.71 -7.28
C PHE A 156 3.05 4.70 -6.30
N PHE A 157 4.38 4.68 -6.18
CA PHE A 157 5.13 5.44 -5.18
C PHE A 157 6.49 5.92 -5.70
N PRO A 158 6.90 7.17 -5.41
CA PRO A 158 6.16 8.24 -4.71
C PRO A 158 5.39 9.14 -5.67
N MET A 159 4.07 9.32 -5.46
CA MET A 159 3.25 10.20 -6.32
C MET A 159 3.34 11.70 -5.99
N GLN A 160 3.79 12.04 -4.77
CA GLN A 160 3.94 13.43 -4.30
C GLN A 160 2.63 14.23 -4.42
N GLY A 161 1.54 13.66 -3.87
CA GLY A 161 0.19 14.21 -4.03
C GLY A 161 -0.23 14.18 -5.50
N LEU A 162 -0.68 15.32 -6.03
CA LEU A 162 -1.10 15.45 -7.43
C LEU A 162 0.02 15.88 -8.38
N THR A 163 1.28 15.91 -7.94
CA THR A 163 2.43 16.30 -8.80
C THR A 163 2.61 15.33 -9.98
N ARG A 164 2.21 14.06 -9.81
CA ARG A 164 2.29 13.00 -10.81
C ARG A 164 0.91 12.64 -11.38
N ARG A 165 0.00 13.62 -11.46
CA ARG A 165 -1.40 13.45 -11.86
C ARG A 165 -1.57 12.64 -13.15
N ASP A 166 -0.91 13.05 -14.22
CA ASP A 166 -1.10 12.45 -15.54
C ASP A 166 -0.50 11.03 -15.60
N GLU A 167 0.65 10.83 -14.97
CA GLU A 167 1.25 9.50 -14.83
C GLU A 167 0.37 8.55 -14.00
N LEU A 168 -0.24 9.05 -12.90
CA LEU A 168 -1.19 8.29 -12.09
C LEU A 168 -2.44 7.92 -12.90
N MET A 169 -2.97 8.83 -13.71
CA MET A 169 -4.13 8.54 -14.56
C MET A 169 -3.83 7.46 -15.60
N ALA A 170 -2.67 7.53 -16.25
CA ALA A 170 -2.23 6.47 -17.17
C ALA A 170 -2.13 5.10 -16.46
N VAL A 171 -1.68 5.09 -15.20
CA VAL A 171 -1.65 3.87 -14.37
C VAL A 171 -3.07 3.41 -14.01
N ALA A 172 -3.96 4.33 -13.67
CA ALA A 172 -5.36 4.04 -13.32
C ALA A 172 -6.11 3.39 -14.49
N GLU A 173 -6.01 3.95 -15.69
CA GLU A 173 -6.65 3.43 -16.90
C GLU A 173 -6.14 2.02 -17.24
N ALA A 174 -4.82 1.81 -17.14
CA ALA A 174 -4.22 0.50 -17.38
C ALA A 174 -4.62 -0.53 -16.31
N ALA A 175 -4.67 -0.13 -15.03
CA ALA A 175 -5.11 -0.98 -13.94
C ALA A 175 -6.60 -1.34 -14.07
N ALA A 176 -7.46 -0.39 -14.42
CA ALA A 176 -8.88 -0.60 -14.68
C ALA A 176 -9.10 -1.59 -15.82
N LYS A 177 -8.43 -1.38 -16.96
CA LYS A 177 -8.50 -2.29 -18.13
C LYS A 177 -8.03 -3.70 -17.78
N ALA A 178 -7.01 -3.82 -16.95
CA ALA A 178 -6.47 -5.11 -16.56
C ALA A 178 -7.26 -5.80 -15.44
N ASP A 179 -8.12 -5.09 -14.71
CA ASP A 179 -8.69 -5.54 -13.43
C ASP A 179 -7.61 -5.78 -12.36
N LEU A 180 -6.67 -4.83 -12.22
CA LEU A 180 -5.65 -4.83 -11.17
C LEU A 180 -5.99 -3.78 -10.11
N ILE A 181 -5.74 -4.13 -8.85
CA ILE A 181 -5.91 -3.23 -7.70
C ILE A 181 -4.83 -2.14 -7.74
N LEU A 182 -5.17 -0.92 -7.37
CA LEU A 182 -4.25 0.23 -7.38
C LEU A 182 -4.04 0.80 -5.97
N GLU A 183 -2.79 1.08 -5.62
CA GLU A 183 -2.43 1.64 -4.31
C GLU A 183 -1.67 2.97 -4.47
N PRO A 184 -2.37 4.10 -4.60
CA PRO A 184 -1.72 5.41 -4.72
C PRO A 184 -1.02 5.75 -3.41
N THR A 185 0.26 6.17 -3.48
CA THR A 185 1.07 6.38 -2.27
C THR A 185 2.03 7.58 -2.38
N GLY A 186 2.06 8.41 -1.34
CA GLY A 186 3.03 9.47 -1.13
C GLY A 186 2.48 10.87 -1.37
N GLY A 187 2.49 11.72 -0.34
CA GLY A 187 1.95 13.09 -0.42
C GLY A 187 0.42 13.18 -0.47
N ILE A 188 -0.28 12.10 -0.11
CA ILE A 188 -1.74 12.11 0.05
C ILE A 188 -2.08 12.75 1.41
N THR A 189 -3.00 13.70 1.41
CA THR A 189 -3.56 14.39 2.59
C THR A 189 -5.07 14.28 2.55
N THR A 190 -5.77 14.64 3.63
CA THR A 190 -7.24 14.71 3.61
C THR A 190 -7.77 15.78 2.65
N ASP A 191 -6.98 16.81 2.33
CA ASP A 191 -7.35 17.86 1.37
C ASP A 191 -7.35 17.39 -0.09
N ASN A 192 -6.50 16.43 -0.46
CA ASN A 192 -6.39 15.94 -1.84
C ASN A 192 -6.92 14.52 -2.07
N LEU A 193 -7.24 13.78 -0.99
CA LEU A 193 -7.68 12.39 -1.08
C LEU A 193 -8.96 12.22 -1.90
N GLU A 194 -9.96 13.08 -1.71
CA GLU A 194 -11.23 12.97 -2.42
C GLU A 194 -11.03 13.11 -3.94
N GLU A 195 -10.21 14.08 -4.37
CA GLU A 195 -9.90 14.27 -5.79
C GLU A 195 -9.17 13.06 -6.37
N ILE A 196 -8.15 12.56 -5.66
CA ILE A 196 -7.39 11.37 -6.08
C ILE A 196 -8.33 10.18 -6.24
N LEU A 197 -9.13 9.85 -5.22
CA LEU A 197 -10.02 8.69 -5.27
C LEU A 197 -11.09 8.84 -6.35
N ARG A 198 -11.70 10.02 -6.49
CA ARG A 198 -12.67 10.30 -7.55
C ARG A 198 -12.09 10.06 -8.95
N MET A 199 -10.86 10.52 -9.18
CA MET A 199 -10.17 10.30 -10.45
C MET A 199 -9.97 8.81 -10.75
N LEU A 200 -9.49 8.04 -9.76
CA LEU A 200 -9.22 6.61 -9.91
C LEU A 200 -10.51 5.79 -10.10
N LEU A 201 -11.58 6.11 -9.35
CA LEU A 201 -12.89 5.48 -9.51
C LEU A 201 -13.49 5.79 -10.89
N ASN A 202 -13.42 7.05 -11.34
CA ASN A 202 -13.90 7.45 -12.67
C ASN A 202 -13.13 6.79 -13.81
N ALA A 203 -11.84 6.49 -13.62
CA ALA A 203 -11.05 5.70 -14.56
C ALA A 203 -11.46 4.21 -14.63
N GLY A 204 -12.33 3.76 -13.71
CA GLY A 204 -12.85 2.39 -13.66
C GLY A 204 -12.03 1.43 -12.80
N VAL A 205 -11.13 1.93 -11.94
CA VAL A 205 -10.36 1.06 -11.04
C VAL A 205 -11.32 0.49 -9.98
N LYS A 206 -11.50 -0.84 -9.99
CA LYS A 206 -12.49 -1.50 -9.13
C LYS A 206 -12.10 -1.51 -7.65
N LYS A 207 -10.81 -1.59 -7.33
CA LYS A 207 -10.33 -1.68 -5.94
C LYS A 207 -9.11 -0.79 -5.75
N ILE A 208 -9.17 0.07 -4.74
CA ILE A 208 -8.16 1.08 -4.46
C ILE A 208 -7.79 1.02 -2.97
N ILE A 209 -6.48 0.99 -2.70
CA ILE A 209 -5.93 1.09 -1.34
C ILE A 209 -5.11 2.38 -1.23
N PRO A 210 -5.73 3.54 -0.91
CA PRO A 210 -4.95 4.76 -0.68
C PRO A 210 -4.07 4.64 0.55
N HIS A 211 -2.78 4.93 0.37
CA HIS A 211 -1.82 5.01 1.46
C HIS A 211 -1.70 6.43 2.00
N VAL A 212 -2.31 6.68 3.16
CA VAL A 212 -2.28 7.97 3.86
C VAL A 212 -1.47 7.81 5.14
N TYR A 213 -0.23 8.33 5.13
CA TYR A 213 0.76 8.10 6.20
C TYR A 213 0.99 9.35 7.04
N THR A 214 2.15 9.99 6.90
CA THR A 214 2.63 11.05 7.79
C THR A 214 1.73 12.30 7.82
N SER A 215 0.96 12.55 6.77
CA SER A 215 0.03 13.69 6.69
C SER A 215 -1.10 13.65 7.72
N ILE A 216 -1.43 12.47 8.24
CA ILE A 216 -2.50 12.29 9.25
C ILE A 216 -1.95 11.94 10.63
N MET A 217 -0.63 11.96 10.83
CA MET A 217 0.03 11.62 12.09
C MET A 217 0.51 12.87 12.82
N ASP A 218 0.42 12.87 14.14
CA ASP A 218 1.00 13.91 15.01
C ASP A 218 2.54 13.78 15.12
N GLU A 219 3.15 14.72 15.84
CA GLU A 219 4.60 14.78 16.06
C GLU A 219 5.17 13.57 16.82
N HIS A 220 4.32 12.80 17.49
CA HIS A 220 4.69 11.58 18.22
C HIS A 220 4.51 10.31 17.39
N GLY A 221 4.03 10.44 16.15
CA GLY A 221 3.78 9.32 15.26
C GLY A 221 2.45 8.59 15.54
N VAL A 222 1.50 9.24 16.22
CA VAL A 222 0.15 8.72 16.42
C VAL A 222 -0.76 9.23 15.30
N THR A 223 -1.51 8.34 14.67
CA THR A 223 -2.48 8.74 13.63
C THR A 223 -3.66 9.43 14.28
N ARG A 224 -3.93 10.67 13.86
CA ARG A 224 -5.02 11.51 14.38
C ARG A 224 -6.37 10.96 13.94
N ILE A 225 -7.18 10.54 14.89
CA ILE A 225 -8.53 10.01 14.65
C ILE A 225 -9.45 11.05 13.97
N SER A 226 -9.24 12.34 14.22
CA SER A 226 -9.98 13.40 13.51
C SER A 226 -9.75 13.38 12.00
N GLU A 227 -8.54 13.05 11.53
CA GLU A 227 -8.23 12.91 10.12
C GLU A 227 -8.82 11.61 9.54
N VAL A 228 -8.77 10.51 10.31
CA VAL A 228 -9.40 9.24 9.91
C VAL A 228 -10.92 9.41 9.73
N LYS A 229 -11.58 10.18 10.59
CA LYS A 229 -13.01 10.52 10.42
C LYS A 229 -13.28 11.26 9.12
N LYS A 230 -12.43 12.22 8.73
CA LYS A 230 -12.54 12.89 7.42
C LYS A 230 -12.40 11.90 6.27
N ILE A 231 -11.46 10.96 6.36
CA ILE A 231 -11.27 9.90 5.36
C ILE A 231 -12.52 9.03 5.24
N ALA A 232 -13.11 8.60 6.36
CA ALA A 232 -14.34 7.81 6.37
C ALA A 232 -15.50 8.55 5.69
N GLU A 233 -15.66 9.86 5.95
CA GLU A 233 -16.67 10.68 5.28
C GLU A 233 -16.41 10.84 3.77
N ILE A 234 -15.13 10.93 3.35
CA ILE A 234 -14.77 10.91 1.92
C ILE A 234 -15.17 9.58 1.29
N PHE A 235 -14.94 8.44 1.95
CA PHE A 235 -15.33 7.12 1.44
C PHE A 235 -16.86 7.05 1.24
N LYS A 236 -17.65 7.42 2.25
CA LYS A 236 -19.13 7.48 2.19
C LYS A 236 -19.68 8.45 1.14
N LYS A 237 -18.94 9.52 0.84
CA LYS A 237 -19.34 10.50 -0.18
C LYS A 237 -19.14 9.95 -1.60
N LEU A 238 -18.16 9.08 -1.78
CA LEU A 238 -17.79 8.54 -3.09
C LEU A 238 -18.54 7.26 -3.46
N LEU A 239 -18.99 6.48 -2.47
CA LEU A 239 -19.64 5.17 -2.63
C LEU A 239 -20.90 5.08 -1.77
#